data_AF-A0A6I1NU23-F1
#
_entry.id   AF-A0A6I1NU23-F1
#
_cell.length_a   1.000
_cell.length_b   1.000
_cell.length_c   1.000
_cell.angle_alpha   90.00
_cell.angle_beta   90.00
_cell.angle_gamma   90.00
#
_symmetry.space_group_name_H-M   'P 1'
#
loop_
_entity.id
_entity.type
_entity.pdbx_description
1 polymer ?
#
loop_
_entity_poly.entity_id
_entity_poly.type
_entity_poly.pdbx_seq_one_letter_code
_entity_poly.pdbx_strand_id
1 'polypeptide(L)'
;MVALAKRTLTIQPTEKDHLQLQQCLAVINRERFNNQLSINARWDYPSAVEPRDPAEELNLLPPEDQARVARAMQAYAERNFKLAKELLAPFFHYELRQINGLYTSTLRHLKEPIWFNTSQSIWLNDPEAIAPAVASIEVKNEIEEILVHPALSSIGYKAPRYVLSYVLYHEGLHKILGTKHYNPHPPLFRRLEATAQRRDCAVTWLRKHRFSTIEDLS
;
A
#
# COMPACT_ATOMS: atom_id res chain seq x y z
N MET A 1 -14.39 -28.30 11.85
CA MET A 1 -14.32 -28.07 10.39
C MET A 1 -13.60 -26.77 10.16
N VAL A 2 -12.42 -26.80 9.53
CA VAL A 2 -11.66 -25.58 9.18
C VAL A 2 -12.37 -24.97 7.98
N ALA A 3 -12.95 -23.78 8.15
CA ALA A 3 -13.46 -23.00 7.03
C ALA A 3 -12.26 -22.57 6.18
N LEU A 4 -12.02 -23.28 5.08
CA LEU A 4 -11.09 -22.84 4.05
C LEU A 4 -11.62 -21.52 3.48
N ALA A 5 -10.90 -20.43 3.74
CA ALA A 5 -11.18 -19.14 3.13
C ALA A 5 -11.28 -19.32 1.61
N LYS A 6 -12.48 -19.17 1.05
CA LYS A 6 -12.68 -19.20 -0.40
C LYS A 6 -11.97 -17.97 -0.98
N ARG A 7 -10.85 -18.20 -1.67
CA ARG A 7 -10.16 -17.21 -2.53
C ARG A 7 -11.21 -16.48 -3.36
N THR A 8 -11.54 -15.26 -2.98
CA THR A 8 -12.52 -14.45 -3.68
C THR A 8 -11.74 -13.38 -4.43
N LEU A 9 -11.75 -13.50 -5.77
CA LEU A 9 -11.20 -12.55 -6.76
C LEU A 9 -9.67 -12.51 -6.88
N THR A 10 -9.07 -13.56 -7.45
CA THR A 10 -7.82 -13.36 -8.20
C THR A 10 -8.18 -12.73 -9.55
N ILE A 11 -8.09 -11.41 -9.64
CA ILE A 11 -8.17 -10.73 -10.94
C ILE A 11 -6.90 -11.12 -11.70
N GLN A 12 -7.07 -11.74 -12.87
CA GLN A 12 -5.98 -12.13 -13.75
C GLN A 12 -5.96 -11.18 -14.96
N PRO A 13 -5.09 -10.17 -14.98
CA PRO A 13 -4.98 -9.26 -16.11
C PRO A 13 -4.58 -9.99 -17.38
N THR A 14 -5.03 -9.46 -18.52
CA THR A 14 -4.76 -10.05 -19.82
C THR A 14 -3.34 -9.75 -20.30
N GLU A 15 -2.83 -10.49 -21.27
CA GLU A 15 -1.55 -10.18 -21.94
C GLU A 15 -1.53 -8.74 -22.50
N LYS A 16 -2.69 -8.26 -22.98
CA LYS A 16 -2.86 -6.87 -23.41
C LYS A 16 -2.68 -5.88 -22.26
N ASP A 17 -3.19 -6.18 -21.07
CA ASP A 17 -2.97 -5.36 -19.87
C ASP A 17 -1.50 -5.34 -19.47
N HIS A 18 -0.79 -6.49 -19.58
CA HIS A 18 0.65 -6.56 -19.34
C HIS A 18 1.43 -5.67 -20.31
N LEU A 19 1.14 -5.79 -21.61
CA LEU A 19 1.79 -4.98 -22.64
C LEU A 19 1.53 -3.48 -22.44
N GLN A 20 0.28 -3.11 -22.14
CA GLN A 20 -0.09 -1.73 -21.87
C GLN A 20 0.63 -1.17 -20.63
N LEU A 21 0.77 -1.97 -19.57
CA LEU A 21 1.50 -1.56 -18.37
C LEU A 21 2.97 -1.27 -18.67
N GLN A 22 3.65 -2.17 -19.41
CA GLN A 22 5.05 -1.99 -19.81
C GLN A 22 5.23 -0.77 -20.73
N GLN A 23 4.34 -0.60 -21.71
CA GLN A 23 4.38 0.57 -22.60
C GLN A 23 4.19 1.88 -21.84
N CYS A 24 3.27 1.89 -20.85
CA CYS A 24 3.05 3.06 -20.01
C CYS A 24 4.32 3.41 -19.21
N LEU A 25 4.94 2.41 -18.58
CA LEU A 25 6.19 2.60 -17.84
C LEU A 25 7.33 3.09 -18.74
N ALA A 26 7.49 2.52 -19.93
CA ALA A 26 8.52 2.92 -20.88
C ALA A 26 8.39 4.40 -21.31
N VAL A 27 7.15 4.86 -21.57
CA VAL A 27 6.87 6.26 -21.90
C VAL A 27 7.25 7.18 -20.74
N ILE A 28 6.83 6.83 -19.51
CA ILE A 28 7.14 7.62 -18.31
C ILE A 28 8.64 7.64 -18.03
N ASN A 29 9.33 6.51 -18.15
CA ASN A 29 10.77 6.42 -17.95
C ASN A 29 11.52 7.35 -18.91
N ARG A 30 11.13 7.34 -20.19
CA ARG A 30 11.71 8.22 -21.21
C ARG A 30 11.44 9.70 -20.91
N GLU A 31 10.19 10.06 -20.61
CA GLU A 31 9.75 11.46 -20.56
C GLU A 31 9.97 12.15 -19.21
N ARG A 32 9.96 11.39 -18.11
CA ARG A 32 10.04 11.91 -16.74
C ARG A 32 11.35 11.57 -16.03
N PHE A 33 11.99 10.47 -16.43
CA PHE A 33 13.17 9.94 -15.74
C PHE A 33 14.39 9.80 -16.65
N ASN A 34 14.33 10.29 -17.89
CA ASN A 34 15.42 10.23 -18.86
C ASN A 34 16.06 8.82 -18.99
N ASN A 35 15.22 7.79 -18.99
CA ASN A 35 15.59 6.36 -19.03
C ASN A 35 16.43 5.87 -17.84
N GLN A 36 16.36 6.53 -16.69
CA GLN A 36 17.10 6.14 -15.49
C GLN A 36 16.40 5.07 -14.63
N LEU A 37 15.11 4.78 -14.84
CA LEU A 37 14.47 3.65 -14.16
C LEU A 37 14.96 2.34 -14.76
N SER A 38 15.51 1.48 -13.90
CA SER A 38 16.00 0.13 -14.24
C SER A 38 15.06 -0.99 -13.79
N ILE A 39 13.86 -0.65 -13.31
CA ILE A 39 12.87 -1.59 -12.76
C ILE A 39 11.71 -1.76 -13.72
N ASN A 40 11.09 -2.94 -13.70
CA ASN A 40 9.88 -3.24 -14.46
C ASN A 40 8.63 -3.05 -13.59
N ALA A 41 7.46 -2.97 -14.24
CA ALA A 41 6.18 -3.03 -13.55
C ALA A 41 5.46 -4.34 -13.87
N ARG A 42 4.77 -4.94 -12.90
CA ARG A 42 3.91 -6.10 -13.13
C ARG A 42 2.61 -6.00 -12.34
N TRP A 43 1.61 -6.71 -12.82
CA TRP A 43 0.37 -6.88 -12.09
C TRP A 43 0.56 -7.88 -10.96
N ASP A 44 0.42 -7.41 -9.73
CA ASP A 44 0.36 -8.23 -8.53
C ASP A 44 -0.17 -7.37 -7.38
N TYR A 45 -0.61 -7.99 -6.30
CA TYR A 45 -1.16 -7.27 -5.15
C TYR A 45 -0.02 -6.62 -4.34
N PRO A 46 0.04 -5.28 -4.27
CA PRO A 46 1.01 -4.58 -3.44
C PRO A 46 0.83 -4.94 -1.96
N SER A 47 1.94 -5.15 -1.26
CA SER A 47 1.98 -5.42 0.18
C SER A 47 2.30 -4.16 1.00
N ALA A 48 2.39 -2.99 0.38
CA ALA A 48 2.41 -1.74 1.12
C ALA A 48 1.01 -1.48 1.72
N VAL A 49 0.94 -1.40 3.05
CA VAL A 49 -0.16 -0.80 3.81
C VAL A 49 0.48 0.29 4.65
N GLU A 50 -0.08 1.49 4.57
CA GLU A 50 0.34 2.65 5.35
C GLU A 50 -0.60 2.77 6.56
N PRO A 51 -0.18 2.35 7.77
CA PRO A 51 -1.02 2.53 8.95
C PRO A 51 -1.14 4.02 9.26
N ARG A 52 -2.37 4.51 9.44
CA ARG A 52 -2.63 5.85 9.98
C ARG A 52 -2.28 5.90 11.47
N ASP A 53 -2.00 7.08 12.00
CA ASP A 53 -1.69 7.28 13.42
C ASP A 53 -2.91 6.89 14.29
N PRO A 54 -2.78 5.94 15.24
CA PRO A 54 -3.86 5.55 16.15
C PRO A 54 -4.16 6.58 17.26
N ALA A 55 -3.49 7.73 17.30
CA ALA A 55 -3.66 8.78 18.32
C ALA A 55 -5.11 9.17 18.61
N GLU A 56 -5.98 9.20 17.58
CA GLU A 56 -7.40 9.54 17.78
C GLU A 56 -8.19 8.41 18.44
N GLU A 57 -7.87 7.15 18.14
CA GLU A 57 -8.54 5.96 18.66
C GLU A 57 -8.09 5.58 20.08
N LEU A 58 -6.88 6.02 20.47
CA LEU A 58 -6.39 5.91 21.85
C LEU A 58 -7.42 6.48 22.84
N ASN A 59 -8.07 7.60 22.52
CA ASN A 59 -9.04 8.23 23.42
C ASN A 59 -10.32 7.40 23.65
N LEU A 60 -10.57 6.38 22.82
CA LEU A 60 -11.73 5.49 22.93
C LEU A 60 -11.48 4.31 23.89
N LEU A 61 -10.23 4.09 24.28
CA LEU A 61 -9.81 2.98 25.13
C LEU A 61 -9.76 3.37 26.62
N PRO A 62 -9.93 2.41 27.53
CA PRO A 62 -9.60 2.60 28.94
C PRO A 62 -8.12 3.01 29.14
N PRO A 63 -7.78 3.76 30.21
CA PRO A 63 -6.41 4.25 30.43
C PRO A 63 -5.33 3.15 30.43
N GLU A 64 -5.66 1.95 30.89
CA GLU A 64 -4.77 0.79 30.89
C GLU A 64 -4.43 0.28 29.47
N ASP A 65 -5.42 0.31 28.58
CA ASP A 65 -5.29 -0.07 27.19
C ASP A 65 -4.63 1.03 26.36
N GLN A 66 -4.86 2.30 26.72
CA GLN A 66 -4.14 3.43 26.16
C GLN A 66 -2.63 3.31 26.36
N ALA A 67 -2.22 3.03 27.60
CA ALA A 67 -0.81 2.84 27.93
C ALA A 67 -0.20 1.63 27.19
N ARG A 68 -0.98 0.56 26.98
CA ARG A 68 -0.57 -0.62 26.22
C ARG A 68 -0.35 -0.29 24.73
N VAL A 69 -1.26 0.44 24.10
CA VAL A 69 -1.15 0.87 22.70
C VAL A 69 0.00 1.86 22.50
N ALA A 70 0.17 2.83 23.41
CA ALA A 70 1.31 3.76 23.37
C ALA A 70 2.66 3.02 23.45
N ARG A 71 2.76 2.01 24.33
CA ARG A 71 3.94 1.13 24.41
C ARG A 71 4.13 0.31 23.12
N ALA A 72 3.06 -0.10 22.47
CA ALA A 72 3.15 -0.79 21.18
C ALA A 72 3.65 0.14 20.06
N MET A 73 3.19 1.39 20.02
CA MET A 73 3.68 2.41 19.10
C MET A 73 5.17 2.67 19.30
N GLN A 74 5.61 2.79 20.56
CA GLN A 74 7.03 2.93 20.89
C GLN A 74 7.83 1.69 20.47
N ALA A 75 7.37 0.47 20.80
CA ALA A 75 8.02 -0.77 20.38
C ALA A 75 8.11 -0.88 18.85
N TYR A 76 7.08 -0.45 18.14
CA TYR A 76 7.07 -0.39 16.67
C TYR A 76 8.11 0.61 16.13
N ALA A 77 8.18 1.82 16.71
CA ALA A 77 9.17 2.83 16.35
C ALA A 77 10.63 2.36 16.60
N GLU A 78 10.84 1.61 17.68
CA GLU A 78 12.13 1.00 18.05
C GLU A 78 12.43 -0.30 17.28
N ARG A 79 11.57 -0.69 16.32
CA ARG A 79 11.66 -1.92 15.51
C ARG A 79 11.58 -3.23 16.33
N ASN A 80 11.08 -3.15 17.55
CA ASN A 80 10.75 -4.32 18.35
C ASN A 80 9.37 -4.87 17.94
N PHE A 81 9.28 -5.39 16.72
CA PHE A 81 8.02 -5.84 16.13
C PHE A 81 7.40 -7.03 16.88
N LYS A 82 8.20 -7.87 17.55
CA LYS A 82 7.67 -8.95 18.40
C LYS A 82 6.89 -8.38 19.59
N LEU A 83 7.48 -7.41 20.29
CA LEU A 83 6.83 -6.75 21.41
C LEU A 83 5.61 -5.94 20.95
N ALA A 84 5.70 -5.22 19.82
CA ALA A 84 4.56 -4.51 19.26
C ALA A 84 3.40 -5.48 18.95
N LYS A 85 3.68 -6.67 18.40
CA LYS A 85 2.66 -7.69 18.12
C LYS A 85 2.00 -8.18 19.41
N GLU A 86 2.79 -8.53 20.42
CA GLU A 86 2.27 -9.03 21.71
C GLU A 86 1.38 -8.00 22.40
N LEU A 87 1.78 -6.72 22.36
CA LEU A 87 1.02 -5.63 22.96
C LEU A 87 -0.28 -5.33 22.21
N LEU A 88 -0.29 -5.50 20.88
CA LEU A 88 -1.43 -5.20 20.02
C LEU A 88 -2.40 -6.37 19.82
N ALA A 89 -1.96 -7.61 20.02
CA ALA A 89 -2.77 -8.81 19.80
C ALA A 89 -4.16 -8.80 20.51
N PRO A 90 -4.32 -8.28 21.74
CA PRO A 90 -5.63 -8.22 22.39
C PRO A 90 -6.63 -7.30 21.68
N PHE A 91 -6.16 -6.31 20.93
CA PHE A 91 -7.02 -5.31 20.28
C PHE A 91 -7.59 -5.78 18.94
N PHE A 92 -7.12 -6.91 18.42
CA PHE A 92 -7.53 -7.45 17.12
C PHE A 92 -9.04 -7.70 16.99
N HIS A 93 -9.73 -7.93 18.11
CA HIS A 93 -11.18 -8.18 18.15
C HIS A 93 -12.02 -6.91 18.33
N TYR A 94 -11.39 -5.75 18.48
CA TYR A 94 -12.07 -4.46 18.65
C TYR A 94 -12.15 -3.71 17.31
N GLU A 95 -13.17 -2.87 17.14
CA GLU A 95 -13.35 -1.99 15.97
C GLU A 95 -12.45 -0.73 16.07
N LEU A 96 -11.14 -0.93 16.28
CA LEU A 96 -10.13 0.12 16.40
C LEU A 96 -9.23 0.08 15.16
N ARG A 97 -9.62 0.78 14.11
CA ARG A 97 -9.13 0.64 12.74
C ARG A 97 -7.64 0.97 12.61
N GLN A 98 -7.14 2.02 13.24
CA GLN A 98 -5.73 2.42 13.11
C GLN A 98 -4.84 1.64 14.08
N ILE A 99 -5.35 1.22 15.23
CA ILE A 99 -4.68 0.26 16.12
C ILE A 99 -4.52 -1.11 15.43
N ASN A 100 -5.57 -1.58 14.76
CA ASN A 100 -5.53 -2.79 13.94
C ASN A 100 -4.60 -2.63 12.74
N GLY A 101 -4.57 -1.45 12.10
CA GLY A 101 -3.61 -1.11 11.05
C GLY A 101 -2.15 -1.23 11.52
N LEU A 102 -1.84 -0.75 12.72
CA LEU A 102 -0.51 -0.88 13.35
C LEU A 102 -0.16 -2.35 13.64
N TYR A 103 -1.12 -3.14 14.13
CA TYR A 103 -0.94 -4.58 14.36
C TYR A 103 -0.63 -5.31 13.05
N THR A 104 -1.42 -5.06 12.02
CA THR A 104 -1.23 -5.60 10.68
C THR A 104 0.14 -5.23 10.10
N SER A 105 0.55 -3.97 10.24
CA SER A 105 1.89 -3.50 9.82
C SER A 105 3.01 -4.20 10.59
N THR A 106 2.79 -4.51 11.86
CA THR A 106 3.73 -5.27 12.69
C THR A 106 3.92 -6.71 12.19
N LEU A 107 2.82 -7.40 11.86
CA LEU A 107 2.86 -8.76 11.27
C LEU A 107 3.61 -8.79 9.94
N ARG A 108 3.49 -7.73 9.12
CA ARG A 108 4.29 -7.55 7.89
C ARG A 108 5.78 -7.52 8.18
N HIS A 109 6.23 -6.71 9.14
CA HIS A 109 7.66 -6.62 9.47
C HIS A 109 8.22 -7.94 10.00
N LEU A 110 7.38 -8.76 10.65
CA LEU A 110 7.72 -10.11 11.09
C LEU A 110 7.68 -11.16 9.96
N LYS A 111 7.24 -10.78 8.74
CA LYS A 111 7.07 -11.66 7.57
C LYS A 111 6.23 -12.90 7.88
N GLU A 112 5.23 -12.77 8.75
CA GLU A 112 4.43 -13.92 9.14
C GLU A 112 3.59 -14.44 7.96
N PRO A 113 3.47 -15.76 7.73
CA PRO A 113 2.75 -16.32 6.59
C PRO A 113 1.30 -15.86 6.47
N ILE A 114 0.67 -15.52 7.60
CA ILE A 114 -0.69 -14.99 7.65
C ILE A 114 -0.80 -13.68 6.86
N TRP A 115 0.26 -12.85 6.84
CA TRP A 115 0.29 -11.55 6.16
C TRP A 115 0.08 -11.65 4.64
N PHE A 116 0.81 -12.55 3.98
CA PHE A 116 0.67 -12.77 2.54
C PHE A 116 -0.74 -13.26 2.16
N ASN A 117 -1.42 -13.92 3.09
CA ASN A 117 -2.80 -14.34 2.92
C ASN A 117 -3.79 -13.21 3.25
N THR A 118 -3.53 -12.40 4.28
CA THR A 118 -4.41 -11.32 4.74
C THR A 118 -4.45 -10.14 3.77
N SER A 119 -3.32 -9.71 3.17
CA SER A 119 -3.34 -8.64 2.15
C SER A 119 -4.20 -9.01 0.92
N GLN A 120 -4.24 -10.30 0.57
CA GLN A 120 -5.12 -10.85 -0.47
C GLN A 120 -6.57 -11.03 -0.01
N SER A 121 -6.81 -11.14 1.31
CA SER A 121 -8.13 -11.32 1.92
C SER A 121 -8.84 -10.01 2.25
N ILE A 122 -8.10 -8.91 2.40
CA ILE A 122 -8.62 -7.58 2.74
C ILE A 122 -9.40 -6.96 1.57
N TRP A 123 -9.30 -7.49 0.35
CA TRP A 123 -10.08 -7.02 -0.79
C TRP A 123 -11.55 -7.50 -0.76
N LEU A 124 -12.25 -7.19 0.32
CA LEU A 124 -13.70 -7.23 0.37
C LEU A 124 -14.21 -5.88 -0.16
N ASN A 125 -15.29 -5.89 -0.94
CA ASN A 125 -16.12 -4.69 -1.21
C ASN A 125 -16.86 -4.28 0.08
N ASP A 126 -16.14 -4.19 1.19
CA ASP A 126 -16.62 -3.85 2.53
C ASP A 126 -16.19 -2.41 2.82
N PRO A 127 -17.11 -1.51 3.23
CA PRO A 127 -16.77 -0.20 3.78
C PRO A 127 -15.68 -0.20 4.86
N GLU A 128 -15.48 -1.34 5.54
CA GLU A 128 -14.59 -1.48 6.70
C GLU A 128 -13.19 -2.06 6.40
N ALA A 129 -12.88 -2.40 5.13
CA ALA A 129 -11.59 -2.97 4.76
C ALA A 129 -10.45 -1.92 4.67
N ILE A 130 -9.23 -2.32 5.05
CA ILE A 130 -8.01 -1.48 4.88
C ILE A 130 -7.81 -1.18 3.38
N ALA A 131 -7.75 0.11 3.04
CA ALA A 131 -7.47 0.57 1.68
C ALA A 131 -6.07 0.07 1.23
N PRO A 132 -5.99 -0.80 0.20
CA PRO A 132 -4.70 -1.29 -0.27
C PRO A 132 -3.94 -0.14 -0.97
N ALA A 133 -2.61 -0.21 -0.90
CA ALA A 133 -1.80 0.59 -1.82
C ALA A 133 -2.13 0.19 -3.26
N VAL A 134 -2.22 1.20 -4.13
CA VAL A 134 -2.49 0.97 -5.55
C VAL A 134 -1.28 0.41 -6.29
N ALA A 135 -0.08 0.75 -5.83
CA ALA A 135 1.17 0.16 -6.24
C ALA A 135 2.21 0.24 -5.13
N SER A 136 3.29 -0.52 -5.28
CA SER A 136 4.49 -0.39 -4.47
C SER A 136 5.69 -1.00 -5.18
N ILE A 137 6.89 -0.45 -4.97
CA ILE A 137 8.13 -1.16 -5.29
C ILE A 137 8.36 -2.30 -4.29
N GLU A 138 8.55 -3.51 -4.79
CA GLU A 138 8.88 -4.68 -3.98
C GLU A 138 10.10 -5.42 -4.52
N VAL A 139 10.83 -6.07 -3.61
CA VAL A 139 11.94 -6.96 -3.93
C VAL A 139 11.54 -8.39 -3.60
N LYS A 140 11.47 -9.25 -4.63
CA LYS A 140 11.22 -10.68 -4.49
C LYS A 140 12.28 -11.46 -5.25
N ASN A 141 12.95 -12.39 -4.57
CA ASN A 141 14.04 -13.19 -5.15
C ASN A 141 15.12 -12.32 -5.82
N GLU A 142 15.54 -11.24 -5.15
CA GLU A 142 16.53 -10.27 -5.64
C GLU A 142 16.10 -9.44 -6.87
N ILE A 143 14.88 -9.64 -7.37
CA ILE A 143 14.30 -8.85 -8.45
C ILE A 143 13.44 -7.75 -7.82
N GLU A 144 13.76 -6.50 -8.15
CA GLU A 144 12.99 -5.33 -7.75
C GLU A 144 12.01 -4.93 -8.86
N GLU A 145 10.73 -4.83 -8.53
CA GLU A 145 9.66 -4.52 -9.47
C GLU A 145 8.61 -3.59 -8.84
N ILE A 146 7.97 -2.78 -9.67
CA ILE A 146 6.75 -2.06 -9.31
C ILE A 146 5.58 -3.04 -9.40
N LEU A 147 4.95 -3.37 -8.28
CA LEU A 147 3.70 -4.11 -8.28
C LEU A 147 2.56 -3.12 -8.44
N VAL A 148 1.69 -3.35 -9.43
CA VAL A 148 0.47 -2.55 -9.66
C VAL A 148 -0.74 -3.42 -9.38
N HIS A 149 -1.67 -2.90 -8.59
CA HIS A 149 -2.83 -3.66 -8.13
C HIS A 149 -3.71 -4.14 -9.32
N PRO A 150 -4.02 -5.45 -9.44
CA PRO A 150 -4.74 -6.01 -10.60
C PRO A 150 -6.12 -5.42 -10.86
N ALA A 151 -6.78 -4.87 -9.82
CA ALA A 151 -8.06 -4.17 -9.96
C ALA A 151 -8.00 -2.93 -10.87
N LEU A 152 -6.82 -2.39 -11.21
CA LEU A 152 -6.70 -1.31 -12.18
C LEU A 152 -6.76 -1.81 -13.64
N SER A 153 -6.58 -3.11 -13.86
CA SER A 153 -6.60 -3.72 -15.20
C SER A 153 -7.96 -3.63 -15.89
N SER A 154 -8.01 -4.01 -17.16
CA SER A 154 -9.25 -4.10 -17.94
C SER A 154 -10.30 -5.06 -17.37
N ILE A 155 -9.89 -6.01 -16.52
CA ILE A 155 -10.78 -6.98 -15.87
C ILE A 155 -11.37 -6.43 -14.58
N GLY A 156 -10.65 -5.53 -13.90
CA GLY A 156 -11.12 -4.85 -12.69
C GLY A 156 -11.96 -3.61 -13.01
N TYR A 157 -11.57 -2.48 -12.41
CA TYR A 157 -12.24 -1.18 -12.57
C TYR A 157 -11.92 -0.47 -13.88
N LYS A 158 -11.09 -1.06 -14.77
CA LYS A 158 -10.71 -0.47 -16.06
C LYS A 158 -10.14 0.94 -15.87
N ALA A 159 -9.08 1.03 -15.09
CA ALA A 159 -8.50 2.31 -14.72
C ALA A 159 -8.12 3.11 -15.98
N PRO A 160 -8.50 4.40 -16.07
CA PRO A 160 -8.06 5.26 -17.15
C PRO A 160 -6.53 5.31 -17.24
N ARG A 161 -5.99 5.53 -18.44
CA ARG A 161 -4.54 5.60 -18.65
C ARG A 161 -3.83 6.59 -17.75
N TYR A 162 -4.45 7.75 -17.48
CA TYR A 162 -3.86 8.75 -16.59
C TYR A 162 -3.69 8.26 -15.14
N VAL A 163 -4.52 7.31 -14.68
CA VAL A 163 -4.37 6.69 -13.36
C VAL A 163 -3.13 5.79 -13.35
N LEU A 164 -2.99 4.94 -14.37
CA LEU A 164 -1.79 4.09 -14.51
C LEU A 164 -0.52 4.92 -14.64
N SER A 165 -0.57 6.01 -15.42
CA SER A 165 0.58 6.90 -15.56
C SER A 165 0.95 7.60 -14.27
N TYR A 166 -0.05 8.05 -13.50
CA TYR A 166 0.17 8.64 -12.19
C TYR A 166 0.84 7.64 -11.22
N VAL A 167 0.29 6.44 -11.11
CA VAL A 167 0.78 5.41 -10.18
C VAL A 167 2.21 5.00 -10.51
N LEU A 168 2.52 4.73 -11.78
CA LEU A 168 3.87 4.37 -12.21
C LEU A 168 4.88 5.52 -12.02
N TYR A 169 4.45 6.76 -12.25
CA TYR A 169 5.29 7.93 -11.99
C TYR A 169 5.59 8.08 -10.49
N HIS A 170 4.59 7.89 -9.63
CA HIS A 170 4.75 7.92 -8.17
C HIS A 170 5.79 6.90 -7.69
N GLU A 171 5.67 5.65 -8.11
CA GLU A 171 6.64 4.60 -7.75
C GLU A 171 8.01 4.88 -8.36
N GLY A 172 8.06 5.39 -9.60
CA GLY A 172 9.31 5.84 -10.22
C GLY A 172 10.04 6.90 -9.39
N LEU A 173 9.32 7.85 -8.77
CA LEU A 173 9.91 8.84 -7.87
C LEU A 173 10.54 8.18 -6.65
N HIS A 174 9.89 7.16 -6.07
CA HIS A 174 10.47 6.41 -4.95
C HIS A 174 11.81 5.77 -5.34
N LYS A 175 11.88 5.19 -6.54
CA LYS A 175 13.12 4.59 -7.07
C LYS A 175 14.22 5.62 -7.29
N ILE A 176 13.92 6.70 -8.01
CA ILE A 176 14.91 7.72 -8.42
C ILE A 176 15.44 8.50 -7.22
N LEU A 177 14.57 8.84 -6.27
CA LEU A 177 14.96 9.60 -5.08
C LEU A 177 15.49 8.70 -3.95
N GLY A 178 15.37 7.37 -4.08
CA GLY A 178 15.82 6.42 -3.07
C GLY A 178 15.13 6.61 -1.72
N THR A 179 13.88 7.07 -1.73
CA THR A 179 13.09 7.35 -0.52
C THR A 179 12.97 6.12 0.36
N LYS A 180 12.79 6.32 1.67
CA LYS A 180 12.76 5.25 2.66
C LYS A 180 11.36 5.11 3.26
N HIS A 181 11.00 3.92 3.70
CA HIS A 181 9.71 3.63 4.31
C HIS A 181 9.34 4.53 5.51
N TYR A 182 10.32 5.07 6.24
CA TYR A 182 10.08 5.97 7.40
C TYR A 182 9.92 7.45 7.00
N ASN A 183 10.21 7.80 5.75
CA ASN A 183 9.93 9.10 5.16
C ASN A 183 9.70 8.87 3.66
N PRO A 184 8.57 8.25 3.29
CA PRO A 184 8.32 7.82 1.91
C PRO A 184 8.16 9.02 0.98
N HIS A 185 7.62 10.13 1.49
CA HIS A 185 7.28 11.32 0.71
C HIS A 185 7.92 12.60 1.28
N PRO A 186 9.26 12.76 1.20
CA PRO A 186 9.95 13.98 1.62
C PRO A 186 9.54 15.19 0.75
N PRO A 187 9.87 16.43 1.15
CA PRO A 187 9.43 17.63 0.42
C PRO A 187 9.80 17.66 -1.07
N LEU A 188 10.95 17.11 -1.46
CA LEU A 188 11.33 17.00 -2.87
C LEU A 188 10.42 16.02 -3.62
N PHE A 189 10.09 14.87 -3.02
CA PHE A 189 9.14 13.91 -3.59
C PHE A 189 7.80 14.59 -3.84
N ARG A 190 7.22 15.24 -2.83
CA ARG A 190 5.91 15.90 -2.93
C ARG A 190 5.88 16.97 -4.03
N ARG A 191 6.95 17.76 -4.17
CA ARG A 191 7.07 18.77 -5.23
C ARG A 191 7.11 18.16 -6.62
N LEU A 192 7.83 17.05 -6.81
CA LEU A 192 7.89 16.38 -8.10
C LEU A 192 6.57 15.65 -8.42
N GLU A 193 6.01 14.95 -7.43
CA GLU A 193 4.72 14.26 -7.53
C GLU A 193 3.59 15.22 -7.91
N ALA A 194 3.60 16.45 -7.38
CA ALA A 194 2.67 17.52 -7.77
C ALA A 194 2.70 17.89 -9.26
N THR A 195 3.77 17.57 -9.99
CA THR A 195 3.90 17.81 -11.44
C THR A 195 3.33 16.67 -12.30
N ALA A 196 2.79 15.62 -11.68
CA ALA A 196 2.19 14.51 -12.38
C ALA A 196 1.02 14.97 -13.27
N GLN A 197 1.01 14.48 -14.50
CA GLN A 197 -0.04 14.87 -15.45
C GLN A 197 -1.40 14.34 -14.96
N ARG A 198 -2.39 15.24 -14.85
CA ARG A 198 -3.74 14.92 -14.36
C ARG A 198 -3.74 14.28 -12.96
N ARG A 199 -2.78 14.65 -12.11
CA ARG A 199 -2.67 14.21 -10.71
C ARG A 199 -4.03 14.22 -9.99
N ASP A 200 -4.70 15.36 -9.96
CA ASP A 200 -5.93 15.51 -9.18
C ASP A 200 -7.06 14.61 -9.69
N CYS A 201 -7.13 14.38 -11.01
CA CYS A 201 -8.05 13.41 -11.60
C CYS A 201 -7.70 11.98 -11.19
N ALA A 202 -6.40 11.63 -11.16
CA ALA A 202 -5.94 10.31 -10.77
C ALA A 202 -6.22 10.04 -9.28
N VAL A 203 -5.83 10.96 -8.39
CA VAL A 203 -6.08 10.90 -6.95
C VAL A 203 -7.57 10.80 -6.65
N THR A 204 -8.40 11.64 -7.29
CA THR A 204 -9.87 11.58 -7.13
C THR A 204 -10.43 10.22 -7.58
N TRP A 205 -9.93 9.68 -8.69
CA TRP A 205 -10.35 8.37 -9.17
C TRP A 205 -9.93 7.25 -8.21
N LEU A 206 -8.71 7.29 -7.67
CA LEU A 206 -8.19 6.32 -6.71
C LEU A 206 -9.00 6.31 -5.42
N ARG A 207 -9.29 7.49 -4.87
CA ARG A 207 -10.16 7.66 -3.70
C ARG A 207 -11.56 7.12 -3.92
N LYS A 208 -12.16 7.40 -5.08
CA LYS A 208 -13.48 6.85 -5.45
C LYS A 208 -13.49 5.32 -5.41
N HIS A 209 -12.37 4.67 -5.74
CA HIS A 209 -12.20 3.23 -5.71
C HIS A 209 -11.47 2.73 -4.46
N ARG A 210 -11.39 3.57 -3.41
CA ARG A 210 -10.86 3.24 -2.07
C ARG A 210 -9.41 2.77 -2.03
N PHE A 211 -8.57 3.22 -2.97
CA PHE A 211 -7.12 3.08 -2.84
C PHE A 211 -6.55 4.18 -1.95
N SER A 212 -5.49 3.86 -1.21
CA SER A 212 -4.76 4.88 -0.45
C SER A 212 -4.03 5.85 -1.38
N THR A 213 -3.87 7.09 -0.92
CA THR A 213 -3.21 8.18 -1.65
C THR A 213 -2.26 8.96 -0.73
N ILE A 214 -1.29 9.66 -1.32
CA ILE A 214 -0.31 10.49 -0.58
C ILE A 214 -0.94 11.55 0.34
N GLU A 215 -2.16 11.98 0.04
CA GLU A 215 -2.90 12.98 0.81
C GLU A 215 -3.63 12.37 2.03
N ASP A 216 -3.66 11.05 2.16
CA ASP A 216 -4.17 10.38 3.36
C ASP A 216 -3.14 10.37 4.51
N LEU A 217 -1.96 10.95 4.28
CA LEU A 217 -0.81 11.02 5.19
C LEU A 217 -0.44 12.46 5.62
N SER A 218 -1.33 13.42 5.37
CA SER A 218 -1.21 14.84 5.77
C SER A 218 -2.38 15.24 6.64
#